data_AF-A0A9E7B7U0-F1
#
_entry.id   AF-A0A9E7B7U0-F1
#
_cell.length_a   1.000
_cell.length_b   1.000
_cell.length_c   1.000
_cell.angle_alpha   90.00
_cell.angle_beta   90.00
_cell.angle_gamma   90.00
#
_symmetry.space_group_name_H-M   'P 1'
#
loop_
_entity.id
_entity.type
_entity.pdbx_description
1 polymer ?
#
loop_
_entity_poly.entity_id
_entity_poly.type
_entity_poly.pdbx_seq_one_letter_code
_entity_poly.pdbx_strand_id
1 'polypeptide(L)'
;MLKASVETFLDNPEIGKEVFGPSSVIVVCDTPKEMLLAAQNLQGQLTATVHGSDMELDDYADLFRILECKAGRILLDGFPTGVEVCDSMNHGGPYPATTDSRATSVGTAAVKRFLRPVCFQNFPQAMLPGPLKNKNEYNLWRLVDGTLTRDDA
;
A
#
# COMPACT_ATOMS: atom_id res chain seq x y z
N MET A 1 0.98 30.22 -0.15
CA MET A 1 0.91 28.91 -0.82
C MET A 1 2.05 28.86 -1.82
N LEU A 2 3.00 27.94 -1.64
CA LEU A 2 4.17 27.83 -2.52
C LEU A 2 3.72 27.20 -3.85
N LYS A 3 4.23 27.71 -4.97
CA LYS A 3 3.88 27.23 -6.31
C LYS A 3 5.14 26.99 -7.12
N ALA A 4 5.15 25.96 -7.95
CA ALA A 4 6.20 25.66 -8.92
C ALA A 4 5.56 25.17 -10.23
N SER A 5 6.23 25.38 -11.37
CA SER A 5 5.89 24.65 -12.60
C SER A 5 6.37 23.19 -12.48
N VAL A 6 5.84 22.32 -13.35
CA VAL A 6 6.36 20.95 -13.47
C VAL A 6 7.85 20.92 -13.79
N GLU A 7 8.34 21.80 -14.66
CA GLU A 7 9.76 21.92 -15.01
C GLU A 7 10.61 22.22 -13.77
N THR A 8 10.22 23.23 -12.98
CA THR A 8 10.92 23.57 -11.73
C THR A 8 10.89 22.41 -10.73
N PHE A 9 9.78 21.67 -10.62
CA PHE A 9 9.68 20.49 -9.75
C PHE A 9 10.65 19.38 -10.17
N LEU A 10 10.78 19.12 -11.48
CA LEU A 10 11.67 18.09 -12.02
C LEU A 10 13.15 18.46 -11.88
N ASP A 11 13.48 19.74 -12.07
CA ASP A 11 14.86 20.23 -11.95
C ASP A 11 15.33 20.39 -10.50
N ASN A 12 14.41 20.42 -9.53
CA ASN A 12 14.70 20.66 -8.12
C ASN A 12 14.09 19.57 -7.22
N PRO A 13 14.75 18.42 -7.06
CA PRO A 13 14.24 17.29 -6.25
C PRO A 13 13.89 17.65 -4.79
N GLU A 14 14.48 18.70 -4.24
CA GLU A 14 14.18 19.21 -2.90
C GLU A 14 12.72 19.66 -2.73
N ILE A 15 12.04 20.08 -3.82
CA ILE A 15 10.63 20.50 -3.78
C ILE A 15 9.72 19.33 -3.39
N GLY A 16 10.09 18.10 -3.75
CA GLY A 16 9.35 16.90 -3.42
C GLY A 16 9.65 16.33 -2.03
N LYS A 17 10.59 16.90 -1.28
CA LYS A 17 10.91 16.43 0.07
C LYS A 17 9.93 16.96 1.09
N GLU A 18 9.62 16.12 2.07
CA GLU A 18 8.73 16.48 3.16
C GLU A 18 9.29 17.65 3.98
N VAL A 19 8.41 18.62 4.27
CA VAL A 19 8.63 19.65 5.29
C VAL A 19 7.60 19.42 6.40
N PHE A 20 8.05 18.89 7.53
CA PHE A 20 7.17 18.58 8.65
C PHE A 20 6.63 19.86 9.31
N GLY A 21 5.39 20.24 8.97
CA GLY A 21 4.73 21.45 9.46
C GLY A 21 3.55 21.87 8.58
N PRO A 22 2.92 23.01 8.85
CA PRO A 22 1.78 23.53 8.07
C PRO A 22 2.25 24.17 6.75
N SER A 23 2.89 23.36 5.89
CA SER A 23 3.41 23.76 4.59
C SER A 23 2.88 22.84 3.50
N SER A 24 2.69 23.38 2.30
CA SER A 24 2.30 22.63 1.11
C SER A 24 2.75 23.37 -0.14
N VAL A 25 2.99 22.60 -1.21
CA VAL A 25 3.38 23.08 -2.53
C VAL A 25 2.34 22.67 -3.56
N ILE A 26 2.02 23.59 -4.48
CA ILE A 26 1.26 23.28 -5.69
C ILE A 26 2.22 23.22 -6.86
N VAL A 27 2.27 22.06 -7.52
CA VAL A 27 2.94 21.92 -8.82
C VAL A 27 1.89 22.12 -9.90
N VAL A 28 2.01 23.20 -10.67
CA VAL A 28 1.08 23.54 -11.74
C VAL A 28 1.50 22.79 -13.01
N CYS A 29 0.55 22.07 -13.59
CA CYS A 29 0.70 21.33 -14.84
C CYS A 29 -0.30 21.90 -15.85
N ASP A 30 0.15 22.29 -17.03
CA ASP A 30 -0.68 22.87 -18.09
C ASP A 30 -1.36 21.79 -18.94
N THR A 31 -0.85 20.55 -18.87
CA THR A 31 -1.40 19.42 -19.64
C THR A 31 -1.51 18.14 -18.81
N PRO A 32 -2.39 17.20 -19.21
CA PRO A 32 -2.42 15.85 -18.66
C PRO A 32 -1.06 15.14 -18.69
N LYS A 33 -0.28 15.35 -19.76
CA LYS A 33 1.06 14.75 -19.91
C LYS A 33 2.02 15.24 -18.84
N GLU A 34 1.99 16.52 -18.51
CA GLU A 34 2.79 17.10 -17.43
C GLU A 34 2.39 16.56 -16.07
N MET A 35 1.09 16.39 -15.82
CA MET A 35 0.62 15.77 -14.58
C MET A 35 1.12 14.33 -14.44
N LEU A 36 1.06 13.53 -15.51
CA LEU A 36 1.61 12.17 -15.50
C LEU A 36 3.12 12.18 -15.27
N LEU A 37 3.85 13.13 -15.87
CA LEU A 37 5.29 13.29 -15.67
C LEU A 37 5.63 13.66 -14.22
N ALA A 38 4.86 14.55 -13.59
CA ALA A 38 4.99 14.88 -12.18
C ALA A 38 4.75 13.64 -11.30
N ALA A 39 3.67 12.90 -11.56
CA ALA A 39 3.32 11.68 -10.82
C ALA A 39 4.42 10.60 -10.93
N GLN A 40 5.01 10.43 -12.13
CA GLN A 40 6.11 9.49 -12.35
C GLN A 40 7.37 9.83 -11.55
N ASN A 41 7.60 11.11 -11.27
CA ASN A 41 8.77 11.59 -10.54
C ASN A 41 8.56 11.68 -9.02
N LEU A 42 7.36 11.35 -8.51
CA LEU A 42 7.16 11.17 -7.08
C LEU A 42 8.05 10.04 -6.55
N GLN A 43 8.60 10.22 -5.36
CA GLN A 43 9.18 9.11 -4.58
C GLN A 43 8.06 8.28 -3.94
N GLY A 44 8.40 7.17 -3.28
CA GLY A 44 7.42 6.38 -2.54
C GLY A 44 6.68 7.18 -1.47
N GLN A 45 5.35 7.09 -1.46
CA GLN A 45 4.43 7.81 -0.59
C GLN A 45 3.63 6.85 0.30
N LEU A 46 3.19 7.32 1.47
CA LEU A 46 2.17 6.60 2.25
C LEU A 46 0.84 6.61 1.52
N THR A 47 0.50 7.75 0.93
CA THR A 47 -0.79 7.97 0.26
C THR A 47 -0.63 8.73 -1.04
N ALA A 48 -1.51 8.46 -1.99
CA ALA A 48 -1.82 9.36 -3.11
C ALA A 48 -3.32 9.62 -3.13
N THR A 49 -3.71 10.87 -3.39
CA THR A 49 -5.12 11.26 -3.48
C THR A 49 -5.38 11.83 -4.86
N VAL A 50 -6.47 11.39 -5.49
CA VAL A 50 -7.03 11.99 -6.70
C VAL A 50 -8.33 12.68 -6.35
N HIS A 51 -8.54 13.87 -6.89
CA HIS A 51 -9.81 14.60 -6.86
C HIS A 51 -10.23 14.86 -8.30
N GLY A 52 -11.45 14.47 -8.66
CA GLY A 52 -11.97 14.62 -10.03
C GLY A 52 -13.37 14.04 -10.16
N SER A 53 -14.11 14.43 -11.19
CA SER A 53 -15.44 13.86 -11.45
C SER A 53 -15.36 12.51 -12.16
N ASP A 54 -16.37 11.66 -12.00
CA ASP A 54 -16.44 10.33 -12.65
C ASP A 54 -16.16 10.38 -14.16
N MET A 55 -16.70 11.39 -14.86
CA MET A 55 -16.51 11.56 -16.31
C MET A 55 -15.07 11.90 -16.70
N GLU A 56 -14.29 12.50 -15.80
CA GLU A 56 -12.90 12.83 -16.06
C GLU A 56 -11.99 11.64 -15.76
N LEU A 57 -12.30 10.85 -14.72
CA LEU A 57 -11.44 9.78 -14.22
C LEU A 57 -11.24 8.64 -15.23
N ASP A 58 -12.21 8.41 -16.12
CA ASP A 58 -12.11 7.41 -17.20
C ASP A 58 -10.90 7.69 -18.12
N ASP A 59 -10.54 8.96 -18.32
CA ASP A 59 -9.42 9.39 -19.16
C ASP A 59 -8.05 9.30 -18.43
N TYR A 60 -8.04 9.03 -17.12
CA TYR A 60 -6.83 9.06 -16.28
C TYR A 60 -6.43 7.69 -15.72
N ALA A 61 -6.81 6.58 -16.36
CA ALA A 61 -6.37 5.24 -15.96
C ALA A 61 -4.84 5.11 -15.83
N ASP A 62 -4.07 5.81 -16.67
CA ASP A 62 -2.61 5.83 -16.59
C ASP A 62 -2.07 6.51 -15.33
N LEU A 63 -2.78 7.51 -14.80
CA LEU A 63 -2.44 8.14 -13.53
C LEU A 63 -2.54 7.11 -12.40
N PHE A 64 -3.63 6.35 -12.33
CA PHE A 64 -3.81 5.33 -11.29
C PHE A 64 -2.73 4.26 -11.34
N ARG A 65 -2.37 3.76 -12.53
CA ARG A 65 -1.27 2.80 -12.70
C ARG A 65 0.07 3.34 -12.18
N ILE A 66 0.34 4.63 -12.40
CA ILE A 66 1.53 5.29 -11.84
C ILE A 66 1.42 5.34 -10.31
N LEU A 67 0.30 5.81 -9.77
CA LEU A 67 0.10 5.98 -8.33
C LEU A 67 0.14 4.65 -7.57
N GLU A 68 -0.31 3.54 -8.15
CA GLU A 68 -0.17 2.18 -7.60
C GLU A 68 1.30 1.80 -7.39
N CYS A 69 2.19 2.29 -8.25
CA CYS A 69 3.63 2.09 -8.10
C CYS A 69 4.27 3.07 -7.09
N LYS A 70 3.55 4.11 -6.65
CA LYS A 70 4.07 5.18 -5.79
C LYS A 70 3.55 5.15 -4.37
N ALA A 71 2.33 4.68 -4.12
CA ALA A 71 1.68 4.81 -2.81
C ALA A 71 1.19 3.47 -2.26
N GLY A 72 1.20 3.32 -0.93
CA GLY A 72 0.57 2.16 -0.29
C GLY A 72 -0.96 2.25 -0.23
N ARG A 73 -1.51 3.46 -0.20
CA ARG A 73 -2.95 3.71 -0.19
C ARG A 73 -3.33 4.82 -1.17
N ILE A 74 -4.27 4.53 -2.06
CA ILE A 74 -4.82 5.50 -3.00
C ILE A 74 -6.22 5.89 -2.54
N LEU A 75 -6.51 7.18 -2.55
CA LEU A 75 -7.82 7.73 -2.19
C LEU A 75 -8.41 8.47 -3.39
N LEU A 76 -9.72 8.42 -3.51
CA LEU A 76 -10.50 9.26 -4.41
C LEU A 76 -11.41 10.16 -3.58
N ASP A 77 -11.46 11.44 -3.92
CA ASP A 77 -12.38 12.43 -3.33
C ASP A 77 -12.39 12.50 -1.80
N GLY A 78 -11.20 12.41 -1.19
CA GLY A 78 -11.03 12.53 0.25
C GLY A 78 -9.61 12.92 0.65
N PHE A 79 -9.45 13.39 1.89
CA PHE A 79 -8.13 13.80 2.39
C PHE A 79 -7.39 12.63 3.04
N PRO A 80 -6.05 12.52 2.88
CA PRO A 80 -5.28 11.36 3.30
C PRO A 80 -5.02 11.27 4.81
N THR A 81 -5.39 12.29 5.57
CA THR A 81 -5.05 12.42 7.01
C THR A 81 -5.68 11.34 7.88
N GLY A 82 -6.90 10.91 7.56
CA GLY A 82 -7.57 9.82 8.25
C GLY A 82 -6.94 8.47 7.92
N VAL A 83 -6.67 7.67 8.97
CA VAL A 83 -6.18 6.29 8.85
C VAL A 83 -7.09 5.38 9.68
N GLU A 84 -7.95 4.64 8.98
CA GLU A 84 -8.84 3.66 9.61
C GLU A 84 -8.07 2.41 10.07
N VAL A 85 -8.48 1.83 11.20
CA VAL A 85 -7.92 0.57 11.72
C VAL A 85 -8.83 -0.59 11.29
N CYS A 86 -8.62 -1.10 10.07
CA CYS A 86 -9.43 -2.17 9.47
C CYS A 86 -8.56 -3.24 8.79
N ASP A 87 -9.20 -4.33 8.33
CA ASP A 87 -8.51 -5.46 7.69
C ASP A 87 -7.87 -5.11 6.34
N SER A 88 -8.49 -4.19 5.58
CA SER A 88 -8.05 -3.76 4.25
C SER A 88 -6.99 -2.66 4.27
N MET A 89 -6.64 -2.14 5.45
CA MET A 89 -5.73 -1.00 5.56
C MET A 89 -4.31 -1.34 5.11
N ASN A 90 -3.73 -0.44 4.30
CA ASN A 90 -2.31 -0.43 3.99
C ASN A 90 -1.69 0.93 4.37
N HIS A 91 -1.06 0.97 5.55
CA HIS A 91 -0.28 2.10 6.03
C HIS A 91 1.21 1.80 5.84
N GLY A 92 1.69 2.11 4.65
CA GLY A 92 3.00 1.78 4.12
C GLY A 92 3.11 2.26 2.67
N GLY A 93 4.02 1.68 1.88
CA GLY A 93 4.25 2.06 0.49
C GLY A 93 5.69 1.77 0.03
N PRO A 94 6.08 2.15 -1.18
CA PRO A 94 7.46 2.11 -1.61
C PRO A 94 8.36 3.02 -0.75
N TYR A 95 9.66 2.74 -0.68
CA TYR A 95 10.61 3.65 -0.02
C TYR A 95 10.58 5.04 -0.70
N PRO A 96 10.62 6.16 0.05
CA PRO A 96 10.92 6.28 1.49
C PRO A 96 9.72 6.13 2.45
N ALA A 97 8.51 5.88 1.99
CA ALA A 97 7.33 5.78 2.87
C ALA A 97 7.45 4.69 3.94
N THR A 98 8.09 3.57 3.60
CA THR A 98 8.49 2.52 4.55
C THR A 98 9.74 1.80 4.03
N THR A 99 10.44 1.12 4.93
CA THR A 99 11.61 0.30 4.61
C THR A 99 11.26 -1.12 4.12
N ASP A 100 10.02 -1.58 4.31
CA ASP A 100 9.50 -2.82 3.72
C ASP A 100 8.09 -2.57 3.16
N SER A 101 8.00 -2.46 1.84
CA SER A 101 6.76 -2.15 1.12
C SER A 101 5.78 -3.32 1.05
N ARG A 102 6.20 -4.53 1.44
CA ARG A 102 5.36 -5.74 1.41
C ARG A 102 4.44 -5.84 2.63
N ALA A 103 4.57 -4.93 3.60
CA ALA A 103 3.86 -4.94 4.86
C ALA A 103 3.13 -3.62 5.13
N THR A 104 2.17 -3.67 6.05
CA THR A 104 1.48 -2.51 6.62
C THR A 104 1.81 -2.40 8.11
N SER A 105 1.88 -1.18 8.64
CA SER A 105 2.02 -0.94 10.08
C SER A 105 0.70 -0.79 10.82
N VAL A 106 -0.42 -0.56 10.11
CA VAL A 106 -1.78 -0.40 10.64
C VAL A 106 -2.73 -1.43 9.99
N GLY A 107 -3.74 -1.87 10.73
CA GLY A 107 -4.69 -2.90 10.29
C GLY A 107 -4.24 -4.31 10.69
N THR A 108 -5.13 -5.30 10.56
CA THR A 108 -4.88 -6.65 11.10
C THR A 108 -3.72 -7.37 10.39
N ALA A 109 -3.48 -7.08 9.11
CA ALA A 109 -2.34 -7.61 8.37
C ALA A 109 -0.98 -7.19 8.97
N ALA A 110 -0.93 -6.14 9.82
CA ALA A 110 0.30 -5.68 10.46
C ALA A 110 0.94 -6.73 11.38
N VAL A 111 0.16 -7.71 11.88
CA VAL A 111 0.69 -8.84 12.68
C VAL A 111 1.74 -9.65 11.92
N LYS A 112 1.63 -9.72 10.58
CA LYS A 112 2.54 -10.50 9.72
C LYS A 112 3.99 -10.05 9.80
N ARG A 113 4.26 -8.81 10.22
CA ARG A 113 5.62 -8.27 10.44
C ARG A 113 6.40 -9.00 11.53
N PHE A 114 5.70 -9.65 12.45
CA PHE A 114 6.28 -10.32 13.62
C PHE A 114 6.24 -11.85 13.51
N LEU A 115 5.88 -12.38 12.34
CA LEU A 115 5.74 -13.81 12.08
C LEU A 115 6.76 -14.29 11.04
N ARG A 116 7.11 -15.57 11.08
CA ARG A 116 7.86 -16.26 10.02
C ARG A 116 7.29 -17.64 9.76
N PRO A 117 7.24 -18.11 8.51
CA PRO A 117 6.82 -19.48 8.21
C PRO A 117 7.88 -20.51 8.65
N VAL A 118 7.42 -21.71 9.01
CA VAL A 118 8.24 -22.91 9.25
C VAL A 118 7.53 -24.09 8.61
N CYS A 119 8.28 -24.91 7.87
CA CYS A 119 7.77 -26.13 7.23
C CYS A 119 8.16 -27.36 8.04
N PHE A 120 7.22 -28.29 8.22
CA PHE A 120 7.43 -29.59 8.87
C PHE A 120 7.19 -30.68 7.83
N GLN A 121 8.22 -31.47 7.52
CA GLN A 121 8.16 -32.51 6.51
C GLN A 121 8.39 -33.89 7.14
N ASN A 122 7.47 -34.82 6.90
CA ASN A 122 7.53 -36.20 7.40
C ASN A 122 7.57 -36.32 8.95
N PHE A 123 6.92 -35.40 9.66
CA PHE A 123 6.81 -35.44 11.12
C PHE A 123 5.64 -36.34 11.55
N PRO A 124 5.79 -37.13 12.63
CA PRO A 124 4.66 -37.83 13.23
C PRO A 124 3.70 -36.83 13.88
N GLN A 125 2.40 -37.13 13.87
CA GLN A 125 1.34 -36.25 14.39
C GLN A 125 1.56 -35.80 15.84
N ALA A 126 2.16 -36.65 16.67
CA ALA A 126 2.46 -36.34 18.07
C ALA A 126 3.49 -35.20 18.25
N MET A 127 4.33 -34.95 17.25
CA MET A 127 5.38 -33.93 17.27
C MET A 127 5.00 -32.63 16.55
N LEU A 128 3.87 -32.62 15.84
CA LEU A 128 3.37 -31.42 15.17
C LEU A 128 2.73 -30.44 16.19
N PRO A 129 2.91 -29.11 15.99
CA PRO A 129 2.09 -28.12 16.67
C PRO A 129 0.60 -28.38 16.43
N GLY A 130 -0.22 -28.08 17.43
CA GLY A 130 -1.68 -28.30 17.38
C GLY A 130 -2.35 -27.87 16.06
N PRO A 131 -2.15 -26.63 15.58
CA PRO A 131 -2.71 -26.13 14.32
C PRO A 131 -2.35 -26.92 13.04
N LEU A 132 -1.27 -27.70 13.07
CA LEU A 132 -0.77 -28.43 11.90
C LEU A 132 -1.09 -29.93 11.94
N LYS A 133 -1.71 -30.44 13.01
CA LYS A 133 -2.14 -31.85 13.09
C LYS A 133 -3.28 -32.09 12.10
N ASN A 134 -3.41 -33.33 11.60
CA ASN A 134 -4.45 -33.70 10.65
C ASN A 134 -5.85 -33.36 11.17
N LYS A 135 -6.13 -33.77 12.41
CA LYS A 135 -7.37 -33.39 13.11
C LYS A 135 -7.35 -31.91 13.51
N ASN A 136 -8.31 -31.13 13.02
CA ASN A 136 -8.39 -29.69 13.25
C ASN A 136 -9.13 -29.34 14.55
N GLU A 137 -8.56 -29.69 15.69
CA GLU A 137 -9.19 -29.44 17.00
C GLU A 137 -9.36 -27.94 17.32
N TYR A 138 -8.67 -27.06 16.58
CA TYR A 138 -8.73 -25.61 16.73
C TYR A 138 -9.73 -24.94 15.78
N ASN A 139 -10.37 -25.71 14.88
CA ASN A 139 -11.33 -25.20 13.89
C ASN A 139 -10.77 -24.02 13.06
N LEU A 140 -9.47 -24.04 12.76
CA LEU A 140 -8.78 -22.99 12.01
C LEU A 140 -9.00 -23.16 10.51
N TRP A 141 -9.02 -22.05 9.78
CA TRP A 141 -8.92 -22.08 8.33
C TRP A 141 -7.52 -22.52 7.89
N ARG A 142 -7.45 -23.57 7.07
CA ARG A 142 -6.20 -24.14 6.54
C ARG A 142 -6.32 -24.30 5.03
N LEU A 143 -5.20 -24.15 4.33
CA LEU A 143 -5.12 -24.45 2.91
C LEU A 143 -4.60 -25.88 2.74
N VAL A 144 -5.47 -26.81 2.30
CA VAL A 144 -5.15 -28.22 2.06
C VAL A 144 -5.31 -28.49 0.57
N ASP A 145 -4.21 -28.86 -0.10
CA ASP A 145 -4.17 -29.10 -1.55
C ASP A 145 -4.84 -27.98 -2.39
N GLY A 146 -4.60 -26.73 -1.99
CA GLY A 146 -5.16 -25.54 -2.65
C GLY A 146 -6.60 -25.19 -2.26
N THR A 147 -7.25 -25.98 -1.41
CA THR A 147 -8.62 -25.73 -0.93
C THR A 147 -8.60 -25.15 0.48
N LEU A 148 -9.29 -24.02 0.67
CA LEU A 148 -9.45 -23.40 1.99
C LEU A 148 -10.57 -24.13 2.76
N THR A 149 -10.24 -24.83 3.84
CA THR A 149 -11.19 -25.61 4.64
C THR A 149 -10.91 -25.52 6.14
N ARG A 150 -11.89 -25.91 6.96
CA ARG A 150 -11.75 -26.19 8.40
C ARG A 150 -11.82 -27.68 8.73
N ASP A 151 -11.98 -28.53 7.74
CA ASP A 151 -12.06 -29.98 7.91
C ASP A 151 -10.70 -30.57 8.33
N ASP A 152 -10.74 -31.84 8.74
CA ASP A 152 -9.55 -32.64 8.95
C ASP A 152 -8.80 -32.86 7.61
N ALA A 153 -7.48 -33.05 7.71
CA ALA A 153 -6.59 -33.27 6.57
C ALA A 153 -6.08 -34.72 6.48
#